data_AF-A0A1N6NZD6-F1
#
_entry.id   AF-A0A1N6NZD6-F1
#
_cell.length_a   1.000
_cell.length_b   1.000
_cell.length_c   1.000
_cell.angle_alpha   90.00
_cell.angle_beta   90.00
_cell.angle_gamma   90.00
#
_symmetry.space_group_name_H-M   'P 1'
#
loop_
_entity.id
_entity.type
_entity.pdbx_description
1 polymer ?
#
loop_
_entity_poly.entity_id
_entity_poly.type
_entity_poly.pdbx_seq_one_letter_code
_entity_poly.pdbx_strand_id
1 'polypeptide(L)'
;MLTLVLLVILAALIFEFINGFHDTANSIATVVATKVLSPMKAVMLAAIMNLVGALMGTAVAKTIASGLIDTNVVEVTSQVILCALLGGIIWNLITWWKGLPSSSSHALIGGLCGAALAAAHNNPNALIWSETVGDWTKNKGLLWKVVLPMVTSPVAGFLLGMLIMVLLWALIAAMAKAGGVLARLARPRWVNAFFGKAQIFSAAYMGYAHGHNDAQKTMGIIALTLFAAEANGSLNDLPAWASFLHPAGSDADIATWIVITCAIVMAMGTAAGGWKIIKTLGHKMVKLHPINGFAAETASATILTTAAHFGMPVSTTHSISTAIMGVGYAKNPKALKFTVIERILWAWILTIPAAGGVAYGLLWLAQKMGWA
;
A
#
# COMPACT_ATOMS: atom_id res chain seq x y z
N MET A 1 -7.07 22.78 -20.60
CA MET A 1 -7.24 21.31 -20.42
C MET A 1 -5.93 20.65 -20.02
N LEU A 2 -4.83 20.82 -20.76
CA LEU A 2 -3.50 20.32 -20.38
C LEU A 2 -3.06 20.71 -18.95
N THR A 3 -3.32 21.94 -18.52
CA THR A 3 -2.99 22.41 -17.16
C THR A 3 -3.61 21.53 -16.07
N LEU A 4 -4.86 21.07 -16.26
CA LEU A 4 -5.53 20.19 -15.29
C LEU A 4 -4.88 18.80 -15.27
N VAL A 5 -4.53 18.25 -16.43
CA VAL A 5 -3.79 16.97 -16.52
C VAL A 5 -2.48 17.06 -15.75
N LEU A 6 -1.70 18.12 -15.96
CA LEU A 6 -0.44 18.34 -15.25
C LEU A 6 -0.64 18.51 -13.73
N LEU A 7 -1.72 19.17 -13.31
CA LEU A 7 -2.09 19.28 -11.89
C LEU A 7 -2.47 17.93 -11.29
N VAL A 8 -3.18 17.07 -12.03
CA VAL A 8 -3.49 15.70 -11.59
C VAL A 8 -2.22 14.88 -11.45
N ILE A 9 -1.30 14.93 -12.42
CA ILE A 9 0.00 14.25 -12.33
C ILE A 9 0.76 14.76 -11.10
N LEU A 10 0.83 16.07 -10.88
CA LEU A 10 1.47 16.65 -9.70
C LEU A 10 0.81 16.16 -8.40
N ALA A 11 -0.52 16.14 -8.33
CA ALA A 11 -1.26 15.65 -7.18
C ALA A 11 -1.01 14.14 -6.96
N ALA A 12 -0.88 13.35 -8.01
CA ALA A 12 -0.55 11.93 -7.94
C ALA A 12 0.86 11.72 -7.38
N LEU A 13 1.84 12.51 -7.82
CA LEU A 13 3.20 12.48 -7.27
C LEU A 13 3.25 12.96 -5.81
N ILE A 14 2.47 13.98 -5.44
CA ILE A 14 2.33 14.41 -4.05
C ILE A 14 1.72 13.27 -3.21
N PHE A 15 0.68 12.62 -3.70
CA PHE A 15 0.08 11.45 -3.04
C PHE A 15 1.11 10.33 -2.87
N GLU A 16 1.91 10.03 -3.88
CA GLU A 16 2.96 9.01 -3.84
C GLU A 16 4.04 9.34 -2.81
N PHE A 17 4.50 10.61 -2.78
CA PHE A 17 5.45 11.08 -1.77
C PHE A 17 4.86 10.93 -0.37
N ILE A 18 3.59 11.32 -0.20
CA ILE A 18 2.86 11.17 1.06
C ILE A 18 2.79 9.70 1.45
N ASN A 19 2.47 8.82 0.51
CA ASN A 19 2.39 7.40 0.75
C ASN A 19 3.73 6.83 1.23
N GLY A 20 4.82 7.14 0.53
CA GLY A 20 6.15 6.70 0.91
C GLY A 20 6.53 7.08 2.34
N PHE A 21 6.28 8.33 2.74
CA PHE A 21 6.62 8.79 4.09
C PHE A 21 5.65 8.21 5.14
N HIS A 22 4.35 8.12 4.83
CA HIS A 22 3.31 7.62 5.72
C HIS A 22 3.55 6.13 6.07
N ASP A 23 3.84 5.33 5.04
CA ASP A 23 3.96 3.88 5.15
C ASP A 23 5.41 3.42 5.36
N THR A 24 6.38 4.35 5.45
CA THR A 24 7.74 4.04 5.93
C THR A 24 7.71 3.26 7.24
N ALA A 25 6.78 3.61 8.13
CA ALA A 25 6.63 2.96 9.42
C ALA A 25 6.31 1.46 9.30
N ASN A 26 5.57 1.04 8.27
CA ASN A 26 5.22 -0.36 8.05
C ASN A 26 6.45 -1.21 7.71
N SER A 27 7.42 -0.65 6.97
CA SER A 27 8.62 -1.36 6.56
C SER A 27 9.75 -1.34 7.60
N ILE A 28 9.80 -0.34 8.49
CA ILE A 28 10.93 -0.18 9.43
C ILE A 28 10.57 -0.40 10.91
N ALA A 29 9.29 -0.37 11.30
CA ALA A 29 8.93 -0.36 12.71
C ALA A 29 9.47 -1.59 13.47
N THR A 30 9.49 -2.77 12.84
CA THR A 30 9.93 -3.98 13.53
C THR A 30 11.45 -4.02 13.71
N VAL A 31 12.24 -3.72 12.67
CA VAL A 31 13.72 -3.72 12.73
C VAL A 31 14.28 -2.63 13.65
N VAL A 32 13.56 -1.51 13.77
CA VAL A 32 13.88 -0.44 14.73
C VAL A 32 13.47 -0.84 16.15
N ALA A 33 12.28 -1.43 16.33
CA ALA A 33 11.80 -1.86 17.65
C ALA A 33 12.66 -2.98 18.26
N THR A 34 13.18 -3.89 17.43
CA THR A 34 14.11 -4.96 17.85
C THR A 34 15.54 -4.46 18.05
N LYS A 35 15.82 -3.19 17.71
CA LYS A 35 17.13 -2.53 17.79
C LYS A 35 18.20 -3.20 16.91
N VAL A 36 17.78 -3.87 15.84
CA VAL A 36 18.71 -4.46 14.85
C VAL A 36 19.33 -3.37 13.97
N LEU A 37 18.53 -2.37 13.57
CA LEU A 37 19.01 -1.19 12.86
C LEU A 37 18.67 0.09 13.62
N SER A 38 19.54 1.09 13.48
CA SER A 38 19.18 2.45 13.88
C SER A 38 18.12 3.00 12.92
N PRO A 39 17.25 3.94 13.36
CA PRO A 39 16.18 4.45 12.52
C PRO A 39 16.64 4.99 11.16
N MET A 40 17.74 5.74 11.10
CA MET A 40 18.28 6.27 9.84
C MET A 40 18.73 5.17 8.88
N LYS A 41 19.39 4.11 9.40
CA LYS A 41 19.82 2.98 8.58
C LYS A 41 18.62 2.19 8.06
N ALA A 42 17.59 2.02 8.89
CA ALA A 42 16.36 1.35 8.50
C ALA A 42 15.60 2.13 7.42
N VAL A 43 15.49 3.46 7.56
CA VAL A 43 14.89 4.34 6.54
C VAL A 43 15.64 4.26 5.22
N MET A 44 16.98 4.32 5.25
CA MET A 44 17.80 4.23 4.03
C MET A 44 17.64 2.87 3.33
N LEU A 45 17.65 1.77 4.10
CA LEU A 45 17.39 0.44 3.56
C LEU A 45 16.00 0.36 2.92
N ALA A 46 14.97 0.84 3.62
CA ALA A 46 13.60 0.84 3.12
C ALA A 46 13.46 1.70 1.85
N ALA A 47 14.08 2.89 1.79
CA ALA A 47 14.01 3.76 0.62
C ALA A 47 14.66 3.11 -0.62
N ILE A 48 15.85 2.50 -0.46
CA ILE A 48 16.53 1.82 -1.57
C ILE A 48 15.71 0.59 -2.02
N MET A 49 15.20 -0.21 -1.09
CA MET A 49 14.42 -1.39 -1.44
C MET A 49 13.05 -1.03 -2.02
N ASN A 50 12.40 0.05 -1.54
CA ASN A 50 11.17 0.58 -2.14
C ASN A 50 11.41 1.00 -3.59
N LEU A 51 12.53 1.70 -3.87
CA LEU A 51 12.92 2.06 -5.24
C LEU A 51 13.06 0.82 -6.12
N VAL A 52 13.81 -0.18 -5.65
CA VAL A 52 14.00 -1.44 -6.40
C VAL A 52 12.67 -2.14 -6.63
N GLY A 53 11.83 -2.28 -5.61
CA GLY A 53 10.53 -2.94 -5.72
C GLY A 53 9.57 -2.23 -6.69
N ALA A 54 9.53 -0.91 -6.64
CA ALA A 54 8.69 -0.08 -7.50
C ALA A 54 9.03 -0.26 -8.99
N LEU A 55 10.29 -0.55 -9.33
CA LEU A 55 10.72 -0.77 -10.72
C LEU A 55 10.37 -2.17 -11.27
N MET A 56 9.79 -3.08 -10.47
CA MET A 56 9.73 -4.52 -10.79
C MET A 56 8.37 -5.01 -11.31
N GLY A 57 7.36 -4.15 -11.42
CA GLY A 57 6.06 -4.58 -11.92
C GLY A 57 5.07 -3.46 -12.17
N THR A 58 4.02 -3.78 -12.94
CA THR A 58 2.94 -2.86 -13.33
C THR A 58 1.54 -3.48 -13.21
N ALA A 59 1.41 -4.74 -12.78
CA ALA A 59 0.12 -5.45 -12.72
C ALA A 59 -0.95 -4.77 -11.83
N VAL A 60 -0.57 -4.21 -10.69
CA VAL A 60 -1.47 -3.45 -9.82
C VAL A 60 -1.85 -2.13 -10.49
N ALA A 61 -0.92 -1.48 -11.21
CA ALA A 61 -1.19 -0.26 -11.95
C ALA A 61 -2.27 -0.47 -13.02
N LYS A 62 -2.18 -1.58 -13.77
CA LYS A 62 -3.20 -1.99 -14.75
C LYS A 62 -4.59 -2.16 -14.11
N THR A 63 -4.63 -2.72 -12.91
CA THR A 63 -5.87 -2.92 -12.15
C THR A 63 -6.47 -1.61 -11.66
N ILE A 64 -5.66 -0.67 -11.18
CA ILE A 64 -6.12 0.67 -10.78
C ILE A 64 -6.62 1.46 -12.00
N ALA A 65 -5.94 1.34 -13.14
CA ALA A 65 -6.29 2.11 -14.34
C ALA A 65 -7.61 1.67 -15.00
N SER A 66 -7.96 0.38 -14.95
CA SER A 66 -9.08 -0.16 -15.75
C SER A 66 -10.12 -0.97 -14.96
N GLY A 67 -9.90 -1.20 -13.66
CA GLY A 67 -10.63 -2.23 -12.91
C GLY A 67 -11.68 -1.74 -11.93
N LEU A 68 -11.82 -0.42 -11.70
CA LEU A 68 -12.61 0.13 -10.57
C LEU A 68 -13.78 1.03 -10.98
N ILE A 69 -13.61 1.88 -11.98
CA ILE A 69 -14.63 2.86 -12.43
C ILE A 69 -15.11 2.44 -13.82
N ASP A 70 -16.42 2.48 -14.04
CA ASP A 70 -17.01 2.23 -15.36
C ASP A 70 -17.00 3.52 -16.19
N THR A 71 -16.06 3.59 -17.13
CA THR A 71 -15.90 4.74 -18.04
C THR A 71 -17.05 4.88 -19.04
N ASN A 72 -17.95 3.89 -19.16
CA ASN A 72 -19.16 4.02 -19.98
C ASN A 72 -20.29 4.75 -19.25
N VAL A 73 -20.26 4.75 -17.91
CA VAL A 73 -21.29 5.37 -17.07
C VAL A 73 -20.87 6.75 -16.59
N VAL A 74 -19.57 6.97 -16.39
CA VAL A 74 -19.01 8.24 -15.92
C VAL A 74 -17.87 8.70 -16.81
N GLU A 75 -17.95 9.95 -17.25
CA GLU A 75 -16.83 10.62 -17.88
C GLU A 75 -15.75 10.91 -16.81
N VAL A 76 -14.63 10.20 -16.88
CA VAL A 76 -13.53 10.35 -15.92
C VAL A 76 -12.69 11.57 -16.30
N THR A 77 -13.17 12.76 -15.96
CA THR A 77 -12.43 14.00 -16.24
C THR A 77 -11.25 14.19 -15.29
N SER A 78 -10.31 15.06 -15.67
CA SER A 78 -9.17 15.43 -14.81
C SER A 78 -9.63 15.99 -13.46
N GLN A 79 -10.78 16.69 -13.40
CA GLN A 79 -11.35 17.21 -12.16
C GLN A 79 -11.79 16.08 -11.21
N VAL A 80 -12.40 15.01 -11.74
CA VAL A 80 -12.81 13.85 -10.95
C VAL A 80 -11.59 13.18 -10.31
N ILE A 81 -10.55 12.92 -11.10
CA ILE A 81 -9.32 12.29 -10.60
C ILE A 81 -8.60 13.21 -9.59
N LEU A 82 -8.56 14.52 -9.84
CA LEU A 82 -7.97 15.49 -8.91
C LEU A 82 -8.68 15.46 -7.55
N CYS A 83 -10.02 15.49 -7.55
CA CYS A 83 -10.81 15.42 -6.31
C CYS A 83 -10.62 14.08 -5.58
N ALA A 84 -10.53 12.97 -6.33
CA ALA A 84 -10.23 11.66 -5.77
C ALA A 84 -8.88 11.64 -5.04
N LEU A 85 -7.82 12.14 -5.70
CA LEU A 85 -6.48 12.25 -5.13
C LEU A 85 -6.46 13.16 -3.91
N LEU A 86 -7.09 14.33 -3.98
CA LEU A 86 -7.18 15.27 -2.85
C LEU A 86 -7.90 14.65 -1.65
N GLY A 87 -8.97 13.88 -1.87
CA GLY A 87 -9.65 13.15 -0.79
C GLY A 87 -8.71 12.17 -0.07
N GLY A 88 -7.94 11.39 -0.84
CA GLY A 88 -6.93 10.48 -0.31
C GLY A 88 -5.79 11.21 0.42
N ILE A 89 -5.26 12.27 -0.18
CA ILE A 89 -4.19 13.12 0.39
C ILE A 89 -4.63 13.72 1.73
N ILE A 90 -5.78 14.38 1.75
CA ILE A 90 -6.31 15.04 2.95
C ILE A 90 -6.49 14.02 4.07
N TRP A 91 -7.09 12.87 3.77
CA TRP A 91 -7.27 11.82 4.77
C TRP A 91 -5.94 11.28 5.31
N ASN A 92 -4.98 10.96 4.43
CA ASN A 92 -3.65 10.50 4.84
C ASN A 92 -2.90 11.52 5.72
N LEU A 93 -3.04 12.83 5.43
CA LEU A 93 -2.44 13.87 6.26
C LEU A 93 -3.14 13.98 7.63
N ILE A 94 -4.47 13.84 7.69
CA ILE A 94 -5.23 13.83 8.94
C ILE A 94 -4.81 12.64 9.82
N THR A 95 -4.73 11.44 9.25
CA THR A 95 -4.37 10.21 10.00
C THR A 95 -2.92 10.26 10.45
N TRP A 96 -2.00 10.72 9.61
CA TRP A 96 -0.62 10.99 10.00
C TRP A 96 -0.52 11.99 11.15
N TRP A 97 -1.24 13.12 11.06
CA TRP A 97 -1.21 14.14 12.10
C TRP A 97 -1.69 13.60 13.45
N LYS A 98 -2.71 12.72 13.43
CA LYS A 98 -3.25 11.99 14.58
C LYS A 98 -2.45 10.74 14.98
N GLY A 99 -1.42 10.37 14.21
CA GLY A 99 -0.62 9.16 14.42
C GLY A 99 -1.42 7.86 14.32
N LEU A 100 -2.51 7.85 13.55
CA LEU A 100 -3.34 6.67 13.33
C LEU A 100 -2.76 5.86 12.15
N PRO A 101 -2.49 4.55 12.32
CA PRO A 101 -2.05 3.72 11.21
C PRO A 101 -3.23 3.45 10.25
N SER A 102 -3.36 4.28 9.22
CA SER A 102 -4.32 4.11 8.13
C SER A 102 -3.69 3.46 6.90
N SER A 103 -4.52 3.05 5.95
CA SER A 103 -4.09 2.50 4.67
C SER A 103 -4.23 3.55 3.57
N SER A 104 -3.12 4.01 3.00
CA SER A 104 -3.13 4.91 1.84
C SER A 104 -3.85 4.29 0.64
N SER A 105 -3.77 2.97 0.48
CA SER A 105 -4.47 2.25 -0.59
C SER A 105 -5.98 2.39 -0.48
N HIS A 106 -6.52 2.24 0.73
CA HIS A 106 -7.96 2.40 0.98
C HIS A 106 -8.39 3.87 0.91
N ALA A 107 -7.50 4.80 1.27
CA ALA A 107 -7.77 6.23 1.11
C ALA A 107 -7.88 6.61 -0.39
N LEU A 108 -6.98 6.11 -1.23
CA LEU A 108 -7.02 6.31 -2.69
C LEU A 108 -8.28 5.72 -3.30
N ILE A 109 -8.59 4.45 -2.98
CA ILE A 109 -9.77 3.77 -3.51
C ILE A 109 -11.06 4.45 -3.02
N GLY A 110 -11.12 4.82 -1.74
CA GLY A 110 -12.24 5.60 -1.21
C GLY A 110 -12.41 6.93 -1.93
N GLY A 111 -11.32 7.66 -2.17
CA GLY A 111 -11.31 8.90 -2.93
C GLY A 111 -11.84 8.72 -4.36
N LEU A 112 -11.37 7.69 -5.08
CA LEU A 112 -11.87 7.33 -6.41
C LEU A 112 -13.38 7.03 -6.41
N CYS A 113 -13.83 6.21 -5.47
CA CYS A 113 -15.24 5.84 -5.38
C CYS A 113 -16.12 7.06 -5.07
N GLY A 114 -15.69 7.90 -4.13
CA GLY A 114 -16.42 9.11 -3.74
C GLY A 114 -16.52 10.13 -4.86
N ALA A 115 -15.42 10.39 -5.56
CA ALA A 115 -15.41 11.29 -6.72
C ALA A 115 -16.26 10.74 -7.88
N ALA A 116 -16.15 9.44 -8.19
CA ALA A 116 -16.93 8.82 -9.25
C ALA A 116 -18.44 8.88 -8.96
N LEU A 117 -18.86 8.63 -7.71
CA LEU A 117 -20.27 8.75 -7.32
C LEU A 117 -20.80 10.18 -7.42
N ALA A 118 -19.99 11.19 -7.06
CA ALA A 118 -20.36 12.60 -7.25
C ALA A 118 -20.45 12.97 -8.73
N ALA A 119 -19.51 12.50 -9.56
CA ALA A 119 -19.52 12.72 -11.00
C ALA A 119 -20.74 12.10 -11.68
N ALA A 120 -21.19 10.95 -11.19
CA ALA A 120 -22.33 10.21 -11.72
C ALA A 120 -23.69 10.66 -11.16
N HIS A 121 -23.75 11.78 -10.42
CA HIS A 121 -24.96 12.23 -9.73
C HIS A 121 -25.60 11.16 -8.83
N ASN A 122 -24.78 10.44 -8.06
CA ASN A 122 -25.15 9.33 -7.19
C ASN A 122 -25.67 8.07 -7.91
N ASN A 123 -25.37 7.91 -9.19
CA ASN A 123 -25.62 6.64 -9.87
C ASN A 123 -24.62 5.57 -9.38
N PRO A 124 -25.08 4.50 -8.69
CA PRO A 124 -24.21 3.47 -8.17
C PRO A 124 -23.53 2.63 -9.27
N ASN A 125 -24.04 2.66 -10.50
CA ASN A 125 -23.46 1.92 -11.63
C ASN A 125 -22.17 2.57 -12.17
N ALA A 126 -21.79 3.75 -11.66
CA ALA A 126 -20.48 4.36 -11.91
C ALA A 126 -19.30 3.49 -11.44
N LEU A 127 -19.56 2.63 -10.45
CA LEU A 127 -18.57 1.75 -9.86
C LEU A 127 -18.78 0.33 -10.41
N ILE A 128 -17.70 -0.30 -10.82
CA ILE A 128 -17.73 -1.72 -11.21
C ILE A 128 -17.80 -2.53 -9.92
N TRP A 129 -18.99 -2.93 -9.47
CA TRP A 129 -19.14 -3.65 -8.21
C TRP A 129 -18.56 -5.05 -8.25
N SER A 130 -18.92 -5.82 -9.28
CA SER A 130 -18.46 -7.19 -9.48
C SER A 130 -18.63 -7.58 -10.94
N GLU A 131 -17.54 -8.01 -11.58
CA GLU A 131 -17.57 -8.56 -12.93
C GLU A 131 -16.71 -9.84 -12.95
N THR A 132 -17.35 -10.98 -13.20
CA THR A 132 -16.66 -12.27 -13.25
C THR A 132 -16.21 -12.55 -14.68
N VAL A 133 -14.89 -12.59 -14.91
CA VAL A 133 -14.30 -12.76 -16.24
C VAL A 133 -13.46 -14.03 -16.24
N GLY A 134 -14.12 -15.19 -16.37
CA GLY A 134 -13.46 -16.49 -16.37
C GLY A 134 -12.83 -16.83 -15.01
N ASP A 135 -11.49 -16.83 -14.95
CA ASP A 135 -10.74 -17.14 -13.73
C ASP A 135 -10.84 -16.03 -12.68
N TRP A 136 -10.86 -16.42 -11.41
CA TRP A 136 -10.96 -15.48 -10.28
C TRP A 136 -9.88 -14.38 -10.27
N THR A 137 -8.70 -14.64 -10.84
CA THR A 137 -7.60 -13.67 -10.96
C THR A 137 -7.88 -12.57 -11.97
N LYS A 138 -8.75 -12.82 -12.97
CA LYS A 138 -9.13 -11.87 -14.03
C LYS A 138 -10.42 -11.12 -13.73
N ASN A 139 -11.18 -11.54 -12.71
CA ASN A 139 -12.37 -10.82 -12.26
C ASN A 139 -12.06 -9.34 -11.98
N LYS A 140 -12.97 -8.47 -12.41
CA LYS A 140 -12.86 -7.01 -12.27
C LYS A 140 -13.84 -6.49 -11.21
N GLY A 141 -13.65 -5.25 -10.82
CA GLY A 141 -14.52 -4.55 -9.90
C GLY A 141 -14.04 -4.55 -8.45
N LEU A 142 -14.72 -3.73 -7.66
CA LEU A 142 -14.42 -3.48 -6.26
C LEU A 142 -14.46 -4.76 -5.43
N LEU A 143 -15.43 -5.66 -5.67
CA LEU A 143 -15.56 -6.88 -4.88
C LEU A 143 -14.28 -7.74 -4.96
N TRP A 144 -13.81 -8.00 -6.18
CA TRP A 144 -12.71 -8.92 -6.43
C TRP A 144 -11.33 -8.29 -6.26
N LYS A 145 -11.19 -7.01 -6.63
CA LYS A 145 -9.89 -6.32 -6.60
C LYS A 145 -9.64 -5.51 -5.34
N VAL A 146 -10.67 -5.16 -4.58
CA VAL A 146 -10.55 -4.33 -3.36
C VAL A 146 -11.05 -5.07 -2.14
N VAL A 147 -12.33 -5.42 -2.08
CA VAL A 147 -12.98 -5.93 -0.87
C VAL A 147 -12.41 -7.29 -0.48
N LEU A 148 -12.28 -8.21 -1.44
CA LEU A 148 -11.74 -9.54 -1.17
C LEU A 148 -10.28 -9.47 -0.70
N PRO A 149 -9.33 -8.79 -1.38
CA PRO A 149 -7.97 -8.60 -0.86
C PRO A 149 -7.92 -7.83 0.46
N MET A 150 -8.81 -6.87 0.70
CA MET A 150 -8.88 -6.10 1.94
C MET A 150 -9.19 -6.97 3.16
N VAL A 151 -10.01 -8.02 3.00
CA VAL A 151 -10.33 -8.96 4.08
C VAL A 151 -9.33 -10.12 4.13
N THR A 152 -9.01 -10.69 2.97
CA THR A 152 -8.15 -11.89 2.90
C THR A 152 -6.69 -11.59 3.25
N SER A 153 -6.13 -10.44 2.88
CA SER A 153 -4.73 -10.11 3.19
C SER A 153 -4.45 -9.96 4.70
N PRO A 154 -5.26 -9.29 5.53
CA PRO A 154 -5.05 -9.31 6.97
C PRO A 154 -5.22 -10.69 7.61
N VAL A 155 -6.18 -11.50 7.14
CA VAL A 155 -6.35 -12.88 7.64
C VAL A 155 -5.13 -13.73 7.28
N ALA A 156 -4.67 -13.65 6.03
CA ALA A 156 -3.47 -14.31 5.57
C ALA A 156 -2.24 -13.82 6.35
N GLY A 157 -2.14 -12.51 6.63
CA GLY A 157 -1.06 -11.91 7.43
C GLY A 157 -0.98 -12.52 8.81
N PHE A 158 -2.12 -12.55 9.51
CA PHE A 158 -2.22 -13.17 10.81
C PHE A 158 -1.86 -14.66 10.80
N LEU A 159 -2.45 -15.44 9.88
CA LEU A 159 -2.21 -16.88 9.81
C LEU A 159 -0.78 -17.23 9.40
N LEU A 160 -0.24 -16.54 8.39
CA LEU A 160 1.12 -16.77 7.91
C LEU A 160 2.16 -16.33 8.94
N GLY A 161 1.95 -15.18 9.60
CA GLY A 161 2.80 -14.73 10.70
C GLY A 161 2.81 -15.73 11.86
N MET A 162 1.63 -16.25 12.24
CA MET A 162 1.51 -17.31 13.25
C MET A 162 2.22 -18.59 12.82
N LEU A 163 1.98 -19.05 11.58
CA LEU A 163 2.55 -20.27 11.03
C LEU A 163 4.08 -20.21 10.99
N ILE A 164 4.65 -19.13 10.45
CA ILE A 164 6.10 -18.94 10.40
C ILE A 164 6.67 -18.97 11.83
N MET A 165 6.04 -18.29 12.78
CA MET A 165 6.52 -18.27 14.16
C MET A 165 6.50 -19.67 14.81
N VAL A 166 5.41 -20.43 14.62
CA VAL A 166 5.28 -21.80 15.11
C VAL A 166 6.33 -22.72 14.48
N LEU A 167 6.55 -22.62 13.18
CA LEU A 167 7.57 -23.40 12.46
C LEU A 167 8.98 -23.07 12.95
N LEU A 168 9.30 -21.80 13.13
CA LEU A 168 10.61 -21.38 13.66
C LEU A 168 10.85 -21.92 15.07
N TRP A 169 9.84 -21.93 15.92
CA TRP A 169 9.94 -22.51 17.26
C TRP A 169 10.03 -24.03 17.25
N ALA A 170 9.25 -24.72 16.40
CA ALA A 170 9.35 -26.15 16.22
C ALA A 170 10.76 -26.54 15.76
N LEU A 171 11.34 -25.78 14.83
CA LEU A 171 12.72 -25.97 14.36
C LEU A 171 13.76 -25.75 15.47
N ILE A 172 13.62 -24.67 16.25
CA ILE A 172 14.54 -24.41 17.38
C ILE A 172 14.42 -25.51 18.45
N ALA A 173 13.20 -25.98 18.74
CA ALA A 173 12.97 -27.07 19.68
C ALA A 173 13.54 -28.40 19.18
N ALA A 174 13.38 -28.71 17.89
CA ALA A 174 13.98 -29.88 17.25
C ALA A 174 15.51 -29.83 17.30
N MET A 175 16.12 -28.68 16.98
CA MET A 175 17.57 -28.47 17.11
C MET A 175 18.05 -28.63 18.55
N ALA A 176 17.29 -28.14 19.53
CA ALA A 176 17.61 -28.32 20.95
C ALA A 176 17.59 -29.80 21.37
N LYS A 177 16.66 -30.59 20.83
CA LYS A 177 16.52 -32.02 21.12
C LYS A 177 17.55 -32.90 20.40
N ALA A 178 18.00 -32.51 19.21
CA ALA A 178 18.96 -33.28 18.40
C ALA A 178 20.37 -33.41 19.01
N GLY A 179 20.70 -32.62 20.04
CA GLY A 179 21.99 -32.68 20.73
C GLY A 179 23.16 -32.09 19.92
N GLY A 180 24.37 -32.17 20.49
CA GLY A 180 25.61 -31.74 19.84
C GLY A 180 25.67 -30.25 19.47
N VAL A 181 26.16 -29.97 18.25
CA VAL A 181 26.33 -28.60 17.73
C VAL A 181 24.98 -27.91 17.52
N LEU A 182 23.94 -28.65 17.10
CA LEU A 182 22.61 -28.11 16.86
C LEU A 182 21.97 -27.57 18.15
N ALA A 183 22.11 -28.30 19.25
CA ALA A 183 21.63 -27.84 20.56
C ALA A 183 22.36 -26.58 21.05
N ARG A 184 23.64 -26.40 20.67
CA ARG A 184 24.39 -25.17 20.96
C ARG A 184 23.87 -23.98 20.17
N LEU A 185 23.51 -24.19 18.90
CA LEU A 185 22.94 -23.16 18.02
C LEU A 185 21.50 -22.78 18.41
N ALA A 186 20.73 -23.70 18.99
CA ALA A 186 19.37 -23.43 19.49
C ALA A 186 19.33 -22.51 20.73
N ARG A 187 20.48 -22.25 21.37
CA ARG A 187 20.55 -21.37 22.55
C ARG A 187 20.12 -19.94 22.19
N PRO A 188 19.40 -19.23 23.07
CA PRO A 188 18.89 -17.89 22.79
C PRO A 188 19.93 -16.88 22.29
N ARG A 189 21.19 -16.98 22.75
CA ARG A 189 22.30 -16.13 22.28
C ARG A 189 22.55 -16.28 20.78
N TRP A 190 22.60 -17.50 20.26
CA TRP A 190 22.88 -17.77 18.85
C TRP A 190 21.67 -17.50 17.97
N VAL A 191 20.48 -17.87 18.44
CA VAL A 191 19.21 -17.53 17.79
C VAL A 191 19.08 -16.01 17.61
N ASN A 192 19.29 -15.23 18.68
CA ASN A 192 19.23 -13.76 18.58
C ASN A 192 20.32 -13.19 17.66
N ALA A 193 21.53 -13.76 17.66
CA ALA A 193 22.60 -13.31 16.76
C ALA A 193 22.29 -13.60 15.29
N PHE A 194 21.74 -14.77 14.99
CA PHE A 194 21.33 -15.15 13.64
C PHE A 194 20.16 -14.30 13.16
N PHE A 195 19.06 -14.26 13.92
CA PHE A 195 17.88 -13.49 13.54
C PHE A 195 18.13 -11.98 13.58
N GLY A 196 19.10 -11.49 14.36
CA GLY A 196 19.55 -10.11 14.25
C GLY A 196 20.07 -9.77 12.84
N LYS A 197 20.77 -10.70 12.18
CA LYS A 197 21.21 -10.52 10.79
C LYS A 197 20.10 -10.85 9.78
N ALA A 198 19.37 -11.94 10.00
CA ALA A 198 18.28 -12.36 9.12
C ALA A 198 17.18 -11.29 9.03
N GLN A 199 16.90 -10.57 10.13
CA GLN A 199 15.90 -9.51 10.14
C GLN A 199 16.27 -8.34 9.21
N ILE A 200 17.55 -8.09 8.96
CA ILE A 200 17.95 -7.06 7.98
C ILE A 200 17.46 -7.45 6.58
N PHE A 201 17.53 -8.74 6.24
CA PHE A 201 17.03 -9.26 4.96
C PHE A 201 15.50 -9.25 4.89
N SER A 202 14.79 -9.61 5.97
CA SER A 202 13.32 -9.52 5.98
C SER A 202 12.83 -8.07 5.93
N ALA A 203 13.50 -7.14 6.59
CA ALA A 203 13.20 -5.72 6.50
C ALA A 203 13.45 -5.17 5.09
N ALA A 204 14.54 -5.61 4.45
CA ALA A 204 14.81 -5.29 3.05
C ALA A 204 13.72 -5.85 2.12
N TYR A 205 13.29 -7.10 2.34
CA TYR A 205 12.22 -7.72 1.58
C TYR A 205 10.88 -7.02 1.79
N MET A 206 10.57 -6.59 3.02
CA MET A 206 9.37 -5.80 3.31
C MET A 206 9.40 -4.44 2.60
N GLY A 207 10.54 -3.74 2.56
CA GLY A 207 10.72 -2.54 1.74
C GLY A 207 10.49 -2.82 0.25
N TYR A 208 11.13 -3.88 -0.28
CA TYR A 208 10.91 -4.29 -1.66
C TYR A 208 9.42 -4.54 -1.95
N ALA A 209 8.75 -5.32 -1.11
CA ALA A 209 7.35 -5.68 -1.29
C ALA A 209 6.41 -4.47 -1.17
N HIS A 210 6.74 -3.51 -0.30
CA HIS A 210 6.03 -2.24 -0.19
C HIS A 210 6.15 -1.43 -1.49
N GLY A 211 7.36 -1.17 -1.98
CA GLY A 211 7.55 -0.46 -3.25
C GLY A 211 6.87 -1.18 -4.44
N HIS A 212 6.99 -2.50 -4.48
CA HIS A 212 6.39 -3.33 -5.53
C HIS A 212 4.85 -3.31 -5.52
N ASN A 213 4.20 -3.12 -4.37
CA ASN A 213 2.74 -3.06 -4.30
C ASN A 213 2.20 -1.63 -4.44
N ASP A 214 2.83 -0.67 -3.77
CA ASP A 214 2.25 0.65 -3.54
C ASP A 214 2.55 1.65 -4.65
N ALA A 215 3.78 1.64 -5.20
CA ALA A 215 4.13 2.60 -6.24
C ALA A 215 3.30 2.41 -7.50
N GLN A 216 2.92 1.17 -7.77
CA GLN A 216 2.04 0.81 -8.87
C GLN A 216 0.65 1.46 -8.78
N LYS A 217 0.17 1.79 -7.57
CA LYS A 217 -1.16 2.40 -7.41
C LYS A 217 -1.19 3.79 -8.04
N THR A 218 -0.20 4.62 -7.76
CA THR A 218 -0.06 5.94 -8.37
C THR A 218 0.26 5.85 -9.86
N MET A 219 1.08 4.87 -10.28
CA MET A 219 1.32 4.62 -11.71
C MET A 219 -0.01 4.40 -12.46
N GLY A 220 -0.93 3.63 -11.86
CA GLY A 220 -2.26 3.38 -12.40
C GLY A 220 -3.13 4.64 -12.49
N ILE A 221 -3.05 5.54 -11.50
CA ILE A 221 -3.78 6.82 -11.53
C ILE A 221 -3.24 7.74 -12.63
N ILE A 222 -1.92 7.86 -12.76
CA ILE A 222 -1.30 8.67 -13.80
C ILE A 222 -1.68 8.11 -15.18
N ALA A 223 -1.60 6.79 -15.36
CA ALA A 223 -2.02 6.14 -16.59
C ALA A 223 -3.51 6.42 -16.89
N LEU A 224 -4.42 6.20 -15.93
CA LEU A 224 -5.85 6.53 -16.07
C LEU A 224 -6.06 7.99 -16.49
N THR A 225 -5.31 8.91 -15.90
CA THR A 225 -5.39 10.34 -16.22
C THR A 225 -5.00 10.60 -17.67
N LEU A 226 -3.91 10.00 -18.15
CA LEU A 226 -3.42 10.19 -19.51
C LEU A 226 -4.34 9.55 -20.54
N PHE A 227 -4.84 8.34 -20.29
CA PHE A 227 -5.83 7.68 -21.15
C PHE A 227 -7.13 8.47 -21.24
N ALA A 228 -7.65 8.98 -20.12
CA ALA A 228 -8.84 9.81 -20.11
C ALA A 228 -8.61 11.17 -20.81
N ALA A 229 -7.42 11.77 -20.64
CA ALA A 229 -7.06 13.01 -21.31
C ALA A 229 -6.93 12.83 -22.83
N GLU A 230 -6.37 11.71 -23.28
CA GLU A 230 -6.28 11.34 -24.70
C GLU A 230 -7.67 11.14 -25.30
N ALA A 231 -8.53 10.34 -24.64
CA ALA A 231 -9.89 10.08 -25.10
C ALA A 231 -10.73 11.35 -25.25
N ASN A 232 -10.54 12.33 -24.37
CA ASN A 232 -11.21 13.62 -24.40
C ASN A 232 -10.50 14.66 -25.30
N GLY A 233 -9.49 14.26 -26.07
CA GLY A 233 -8.73 15.14 -26.98
C GLY A 233 -7.90 16.23 -26.29
N SER A 234 -7.70 16.14 -24.97
CA SER A 234 -6.97 17.13 -24.18
C SER A 234 -5.45 17.14 -24.44
N LEU A 235 -4.95 16.11 -25.12
CA LEU A 235 -3.55 15.93 -25.47
C LEU A 235 -3.26 16.19 -26.98
N ASN A 236 -4.27 16.51 -27.80
CA ASN A 236 -4.10 16.66 -29.25
C ASN A 236 -3.13 17.77 -29.67
N ASP A 237 -3.12 18.88 -28.93
CA ASP A 237 -2.32 20.08 -29.25
C ASP A 237 -1.00 20.14 -28.44
N LEU A 238 -0.42 18.99 -28.10
CA LEU A 238 0.82 18.95 -27.33
C LEU A 238 2.01 19.46 -28.16
N PRO A 239 2.89 20.30 -27.57
CA PRO A 239 4.15 20.65 -28.21
C PRO A 239 5.05 19.40 -28.31
N ALA A 240 5.92 19.36 -29.33
CA ALA A 240 6.73 18.17 -29.65
C ALA A 240 7.54 17.60 -28.47
N TRP A 241 8.01 18.47 -27.56
CA TRP A 241 8.75 18.06 -26.36
C TRP A 241 7.89 17.32 -25.32
N ALA A 242 6.57 17.51 -25.35
CA ALA A 242 5.61 16.90 -24.43
C ALA A 242 4.89 15.68 -25.02
N SER A 243 5.28 15.25 -26.23
CA SER A 243 4.70 14.09 -26.92
C SER A 243 4.80 12.78 -26.12
N PHE A 244 5.73 12.67 -25.17
CA PHE A 244 5.86 11.53 -24.28
C PHE A 244 4.67 11.34 -23.30
N LEU A 245 3.80 12.35 -23.19
CA LEU A 245 2.57 12.27 -22.40
C LEU A 245 1.47 11.47 -23.09
N HIS A 246 1.54 11.27 -24.41
CA HIS A 246 0.60 10.39 -25.08
C HIS A 246 0.78 8.96 -24.54
N PRO A 247 -0.31 8.31 -24.11
CA PRO A 247 -0.24 6.92 -23.67
C PRO A 247 0.22 6.04 -24.85
N ALA A 248 1.26 5.25 -24.62
CA ALA A 248 1.80 4.35 -25.64
C ALA A 248 1.16 2.96 -25.50
N GLY A 249 0.55 2.46 -26.58
CA GLY A 249 0.03 1.09 -26.64
C GLY A 249 -1.44 0.94 -26.24
N SER A 250 -1.85 -0.29 -25.92
CA SER A 250 -3.22 -0.61 -25.47
C SER A 250 -3.53 -0.05 -24.07
N ASP A 251 -4.81 0.04 -23.69
CA ASP A 251 -5.38 0.66 -22.47
C ASP A 251 -4.78 0.25 -21.10
N ALA A 252 -3.76 -0.60 -21.07
CA ALA A 252 -3.13 -1.11 -19.85
C ALA A 252 -1.60 -1.08 -19.87
N ASP A 253 -0.93 -0.49 -20.87
CA ASP A 253 0.53 -0.36 -20.81
C ASP A 253 0.97 0.91 -20.10
N ILE A 254 1.80 0.75 -19.08
CA ILE A 254 2.29 1.83 -18.23
C ILE A 254 3.64 2.30 -18.78
N ALA A 255 3.72 3.57 -19.17
CA ALA A 255 4.93 4.13 -19.71
C ALA A 255 6.09 4.10 -18.70
N THR A 256 7.30 3.79 -19.17
CA THR A 256 8.50 3.64 -18.34
C THR A 256 8.82 4.89 -17.51
N TRP A 257 8.54 6.09 -18.04
CA TRP A 257 8.75 7.33 -17.29
C TRP A 257 7.84 7.40 -16.06
N ILE A 258 6.59 6.94 -16.15
CA ILE A 258 5.66 6.88 -15.01
C ILE A 258 6.25 5.96 -13.94
N VAL A 259 6.75 4.80 -14.35
CA VAL A 259 7.37 3.83 -13.43
C VAL A 259 8.58 4.44 -12.72
N ILE A 260 9.50 5.05 -13.48
CA ILE A 260 10.73 5.66 -12.92
C ILE A 260 10.37 6.83 -11.99
N THR A 261 9.48 7.73 -12.41
CA THR A 261 9.10 8.90 -11.62
C THR A 261 8.40 8.51 -10.33
N CYS A 262 7.41 7.60 -10.38
CA CYS A 262 6.76 7.09 -9.18
C CYS A 262 7.75 6.37 -8.25
N ALA A 263 8.66 5.56 -8.79
CA ALA A 263 9.66 4.86 -7.99
C ALA A 263 10.61 5.82 -7.23
N ILE A 264 11.09 6.88 -7.90
CA ILE A 264 11.93 7.91 -7.27
C ILE A 264 11.14 8.66 -6.20
N VAL A 265 9.92 9.09 -6.51
CA VAL A 265 9.08 9.87 -5.58
C VAL A 265 8.70 9.04 -4.35
N MET A 266 8.38 7.75 -4.52
CA MET A 266 8.16 6.80 -3.42
C MET A 266 9.38 6.70 -2.51
N ALA A 267 10.57 6.50 -3.11
CA ALA A 267 11.81 6.38 -2.38
C ALA A 267 12.17 7.67 -1.63
N MET A 268 11.93 8.84 -2.24
CA MET A 268 12.10 10.15 -1.60
C MET A 268 11.14 10.35 -0.42
N GLY A 269 9.86 10.02 -0.58
CA GLY A 269 8.89 10.04 0.50
C GLY A 269 9.33 9.13 1.64
N THR A 270 9.77 7.92 1.30
CA THR A 270 10.29 6.96 2.29
C THR A 270 11.50 7.50 3.04
N ALA A 271 12.43 8.15 2.33
CA ALA A 271 13.62 8.77 2.91
C ALA A 271 13.29 9.96 3.82
N ALA A 272 12.22 10.71 3.53
CA ALA A 272 11.72 11.77 4.43
C ALA A 272 11.15 11.20 5.74
N GLY A 273 10.60 9.99 5.68
CA GLY A 273 10.19 9.18 6.83
C GLY A 273 8.83 9.54 7.41
N GLY A 274 8.41 8.81 8.45
CA GLY A 274 7.06 8.92 9.03
C GLY A 274 7.07 9.02 10.55
N TRP A 275 7.91 9.88 11.12
CA TRP A 275 8.33 9.82 12.53
C TRP A 275 7.18 9.76 13.55
N LYS A 276 6.05 10.44 13.31
CA LYS A 276 4.85 10.36 14.15
C LYS A 276 4.24 8.95 14.17
N ILE A 277 4.14 8.31 13.01
CA ILE A 277 3.59 6.95 12.87
C ILE A 277 4.60 5.91 13.37
N ILE A 278 5.89 6.07 13.04
CA ILE A 278 6.98 5.20 13.53
C ILE A 278 6.97 5.11 15.06
N LYS A 279 6.83 6.25 15.74
CA LYS A 279 6.74 6.33 17.21
C LYS A 279 5.50 5.57 17.75
N THR A 280 4.44 5.43 16.97
CA THR A 280 3.18 4.81 17.40
C THR A 280 3.14 3.30 17.15
N LEU A 281 3.67 2.81 16.03
CA LEU A 281 3.65 1.38 15.66
C LEU A 281 4.69 0.53 16.40
N GLY A 282 5.90 1.05 16.65
CA GLY A 282 7.04 0.25 17.14
C GLY A 282 6.96 -0.26 18.59
N HIS A 283 6.06 0.26 19.44
CA HIS A 283 6.10 -0.04 20.89
C HIS A 283 4.76 -0.46 21.51
N LYS A 284 3.64 -0.39 20.77
CA LYS A 284 2.31 -0.47 21.38
C LYS A 284 1.65 -1.85 21.31
N MET A 285 1.86 -2.61 20.23
CA MET A 285 1.12 -3.87 19.99
C MET A 285 1.72 -5.08 20.73
N VAL A 286 3.01 -5.39 20.53
CA VAL A 286 3.69 -6.55 21.13
C VAL A 286 5.19 -6.22 21.34
N LYS A 287 5.82 -6.73 22.42
CA LYS A 287 7.28 -6.66 22.57
C LYS A 287 7.96 -7.61 21.58
N LEU A 288 8.71 -7.06 20.62
CA LEU A 288 9.35 -7.82 19.55
C LEU A 288 10.82 -8.13 19.86
N HIS A 289 11.22 -9.37 19.56
CA HIS A 289 12.62 -9.79 19.42
C HIS A 289 12.94 -9.98 17.93
N PRO A 290 14.22 -10.04 17.53
CA PRO A 290 14.59 -10.14 16.11
C PRO A 290 13.90 -11.27 15.34
N ILE A 291 13.75 -12.45 15.96
CA ILE A 291 13.02 -13.58 15.37
C ILE A 291 11.55 -13.26 15.07
N ASN A 292 10.90 -12.47 15.93
CA ASN A 292 9.50 -12.07 15.76
C ASN A 292 9.37 -11.06 14.62
N GLY A 293 10.29 -10.10 14.55
CA GLY A 293 10.33 -9.12 13.47
C GLY A 293 10.58 -9.78 12.12
N PHE A 294 11.54 -10.70 12.07
CA PHE A 294 11.78 -11.53 10.88
C PHE A 294 10.53 -12.26 10.43
N ALA A 295 9.86 -12.98 11.33
CA ALA A 295 8.64 -13.72 10.99
C ALA A 295 7.52 -12.81 10.46
N ALA A 296 7.29 -11.66 11.11
CA ALA A 296 6.24 -10.72 10.72
C ALA A 296 6.53 -10.03 9.38
N GLU A 297 7.76 -9.55 9.18
CA GLU A 297 8.19 -8.89 7.95
C GLU A 297 8.17 -9.87 6.78
N THR A 298 8.68 -11.09 6.94
CA THR A 298 8.64 -12.11 5.89
C THR A 298 7.20 -12.48 5.53
N ALA A 299 6.32 -12.73 6.51
CA ALA A 299 4.91 -13.04 6.24
C ALA A 299 4.23 -11.90 5.45
N SER A 300 4.37 -10.66 5.93
CA SER A 300 3.76 -9.49 5.30
C SER A 300 4.30 -9.25 3.89
N ALA A 301 5.63 -9.31 3.73
CA ALA A 301 6.29 -9.11 2.44
C ALA A 301 5.86 -10.16 1.41
N THR A 302 5.76 -11.44 1.82
CA THR A 302 5.25 -12.51 0.94
C THR A 302 3.83 -12.21 0.47
N ILE A 303 2.93 -11.82 1.37
CA ILE A 303 1.55 -11.48 1.00
C ILE A 303 1.51 -10.30 0.02
N LEU A 304 2.28 -9.25 0.28
CA LEU A 304 2.33 -8.07 -0.58
C LEU A 304 2.89 -8.38 -1.97
N THR A 305 3.98 -9.15 -2.06
CA THR A 305 4.56 -9.57 -3.34
C THR A 305 3.61 -10.48 -4.11
N THR A 306 3.01 -11.48 -3.45
CA THR A 306 2.06 -12.39 -4.10
C THR A 306 0.81 -11.64 -4.59
N ALA A 307 0.25 -10.75 -3.78
CA ALA A 307 -0.89 -9.94 -4.19
C ALA A 307 -0.54 -9.01 -5.36
N ALA A 308 0.64 -8.37 -5.32
CA ALA A 308 1.12 -7.54 -6.42
C ALA A 308 1.30 -8.32 -7.73
N HIS A 309 1.79 -9.57 -7.65
CA HIS A 309 1.92 -10.45 -8.81
C HIS A 309 0.57 -10.74 -9.48
N PHE A 310 -0.50 -10.89 -8.70
CA PHE A 310 -1.87 -11.04 -9.21
C PHE A 310 -2.58 -9.70 -9.51
N GLY A 311 -1.86 -8.58 -9.43
CA GLY A 311 -2.40 -7.24 -9.65
C GLY A 311 -3.42 -6.79 -8.60
N MET A 312 -3.46 -7.43 -7.43
CA MET A 312 -4.39 -7.09 -6.36
C MET A 312 -3.81 -5.97 -5.48
N PRO A 313 -4.39 -4.76 -5.46
CA PRO A 313 -3.97 -3.71 -4.55
C PRO A 313 -4.30 -4.13 -3.11
N VAL A 314 -3.29 -4.25 -2.27
CA VAL A 314 -3.45 -4.63 -0.86
C VAL A 314 -2.84 -3.58 0.05
N SER A 315 -3.32 -3.51 1.28
CA SER A 315 -2.80 -2.58 2.28
C SER A 315 -1.58 -3.16 2.98
N THR A 316 -0.44 -2.45 2.89
CA THR A 316 0.75 -2.78 3.67
C THR A 316 0.51 -2.65 5.16
N THR A 317 -0.18 -1.58 5.59
CA THR A 317 -0.57 -1.35 6.99
C THR A 317 -1.36 -2.53 7.55
N HIS A 318 -2.32 -3.07 6.80
CA HIS A 318 -3.11 -4.22 7.24
C HIS A 318 -2.26 -5.49 7.32
N SER A 319 -1.48 -5.76 6.26
CA SER A 319 -0.64 -6.95 6.15
C SER A 319 0.38 -7.04 7.30
N ILE A 320 1.16 -5.98 7.54
CA ILE A 320 2.19 -6.01 8.59
C ILE A 320 1.58 -5.99 10.00
N SER A 321 0.51 -5.21 10.21
CA SER A 321 -0.12 -5.13 11.53
C SER A 321 -0.70 -6.49 11.94
N THR A 322 -1.37 -7.18 11.02
CA THR A 322 -1.92 -8.51 11.30
C THR A 322 -0.84 -9.60 11.36
N ALA A 323 0.23 -9.52 10.57
CA ALA A 323 1.38 -10.40 10.71
C ALA A 323 2.03 -10.27 12.10
N ILE A 324 2.20 -9.04 12.61
CA ILE A 324 2.67 -8.79 13.98
C ILE A 324 1.69 -9.36 15.01
N MET A 325 0.37 -9.20 14.80
CA MET A 325 -0.64 -9.80 15.68
C MET A 325 -0.56 -11.33 15.68
N GLY A 326 -0.37 -11.96 14.52
CA GLY A 326 -0.24 -13.41 14.37
C GLY A 326 0.98 -13.97 15.07
N VAL A 327 2.14 -13.32 14.90
CA VAL A 327 3.37 -13.63 15.62
C VAL A 327 3.19 -13.44 17.14
N GLY A 328 2.50 -12.37 17.54
CA GLY A 328 2.16 -12.11 18.94
C GLY A 328 1.25 -13.18 19.54
N TYR A 329 0.24 -13.60 18.78
CA TYR A 329 -0.69 -14.65 19.16
C TYR A 329 0.01 -16.00 19.33
N ALA A 330 0.87 -16.39 18.38
CA ALA A 330 1.70 -17.60 18.48
C ALA A 330 2.51 -17.62 19.78
N LYS A 331 3.02 -16.45 20.21
CA LYS A 331 3.81 -16.34 21.43
C LYS A 331 2.99 -16.47 22.70
N ASN A 332 1.96 -15.63 22.81
CA ASN A 332 1.03 -15.64 23.91
C ASN A 332 -0.19 -14.81 23.50
N PRO A 333 -1.36 -15.44 23.29
CA PRO A 333 -2.59 -14.72 22.95
C PRO A 333 -2.93 -13.59 23.92
N LYS A 334 -2.59 -13.73 25.21
CA LYS A 334 -2.84 -12.72 26.25
C LYS A 334 -1.90 -11.50 26.15
N ALA A 335 -0.82 -11.58 25.37
CA ALA A 335 0.09 -10.45 25.15
C ALA A 335 -0.47 -9.42 24.16
N LEU A 336 -1.53 -9.76 23.43
CA LEU A 336 -2.20 -8.86 22.50
C LEU A 336 -3.06 -7.84 23.26
N LYS A 337 -2.85 -6.55 22.96
CA LYS A 337 -3.66 -5.47 23.54
C LYS A 337 -4.88 -5.22 22.68
N PHE A 338 -5.99 -5.87 23.01
CA PHE A 338 -7.25 -5.77 22.26
C PHE A 338 -7.72 -4.33 22.01
N THR A 339 -7.61 -3.43 23.00
CA THR A 339 -7.98 -2.00 22.84
C THR A 339 -7.20 -1.31 21.72
N VAL A 340 -5.94 -1.70 21.49
CA VAL A 340 -5.13 -1.15 20.39
C VAL A 340 -5.57 -1.75 19.06
N ILE A 341 -5.82 -3.06 19.02
CA ILE A 341 -6.29 -3.76 17.82
C ILE A 341 -7.63 -3.19 17.36
N GLU A 342 -8.59 -3.03 18.27
CA GLU A 342 -9.91 -2.47 17.98
C GLU A 342 -9.81 -1.06 17.40
N ARG A 343 -9.00 -0.19 17.99
CA ARG A 343 -8.77 1.17 17.47
C ARG A 343 -8.17 1.18 16.06
N ILE A 344 -7.30 0.22 15.75
CA ILE A 344 -6.71 0.07 14.42
C ILE A 344 -7.79 -0.38 13.41
N LEU A 345 -8.61 -1.38 13.77
CA LEU A 345 -9.70 -1.87 12.92
C LEU A 345 -10.71 -0.76 12.59
N TRP A 346 -11.07 0.08 13.58
CA TRP A 346 -11.93 1.24 13.33
C TRP A 346 -11.31 2.25 12.37
N ALA A 347 -10.00 2.51 12.49
CA ALA A 347 -9.31 3.40 11.55
C ALA A 347 -9.34 2.83 10.12
N TRP A 348 -9.24 1.50 9.97
CA TRP A 348 -9.29 0.83 8.66
C TRP A 348 -10.68 0.95 8.03
N ILE A 349 -11.73 0.63 8.78
CA ILE A 349 -13.12 0.70 8.30
C ILE A 349 -13.49 2.14 7.93
N LEU A 350 -13.08 3.12 8.73
CA LEU A 350 -13.40 4.53 8.50
C LEU A 350 -12.65 5.15 7.32
N THR A 351 -11.54 4.55 6.88
CA THR A 351 -10.67 5.18 5.87
C THR A 351 -11.36 5.35 4.51
N ILE A 352 -12.04 4.32 4.02
CA ILE A 352 -12.75 4.37 2.73
C ILE A 352 -13.86 5.44 2.74
N PRO A 353 -14.84 5.41 3.69
CA PRO A 353 -15.92 6.39 3.69
C PRO A 353 -15.44 7.80 4.00
N ALA A 354 -14.41 7.98 4.83
CA ALA A 354 -13.89 9.31 5.14
C ALA A 354 -13.17 9.94 3.94
N ALA A 355 -12.25 9.21 3.28
CA ALA A 355 -11.56 9.70 2.09
C ALA A 355 -12.55 9.91 0.92
N GLY A 356 -13.50 8.99 0.74
CA GLY A 356 -14.55 9.12 -0.26
C GLY A 356 -15.51 10.27 -0.01
N GLY A 357 -15.90 10.51 1.25
CA GLY A 357 -16.73 11.65 1.62
C GLY A 357 -16.05 13.00 1.35
N VAL A 358 -14.74 13.10 1.61
CA VAL A 358 -13.96 14.29 1.26
C VAL A 358 -13.91 14.48 -0.26
N ALA A 359 -13.58 13.43 -1.02
CA ALA A 359 -13.53 13.51 -2.49
C ALA A 359 -14.89 13.86 -3.12
N TYR A 360 -15.98 13.25 -2.63
CA TYR A 360 -17.34 13.55 -3.03
C TYR A 360 -17.69 15.02 -2.77
N GLY A 361 -17.40 15.51 -1.56
CA GLY A 361 -17.67 16.90 -1.18
C GLY A 361 -16.89 17.91 -2.02
N LEU A 362 -15.61 17.62 -2.31
CA LEU A 362 -14.77 18.46 -3.18
C LEU A 362 -15.34 18.55 -4.60
N LEU A 363 -15.71 17.41 -5.19
CA LEU A 363 -16.25 17.41 -6.56
C LEU A 363 -17.64 18.07 -6.62
N TRP A 364 -18.50 17.81 -5.66
CA TRP A 364 -19.82 18.45 -5.57
C TRP A 364 -19.72 19.97 -5.46
N LEU A 365 -18.76 20.48 -4.67
CA LEU A 365 -18.47 21.91 -4.60
C LEU A 365 -17.95 22.45 -5.93
N ALA A 366 -17.04 21.73 -6.60
CA ALA A 366 -16.51 22.13 -7.90
C ALA A 366 -17.61 22.22 -8.96
N GLN A 367 -18.53 21.25 -9.00
CA GLN A 367 -19.70 21.27 -9.88
C GLN A 367 -20.60 22.49 -9.61
N LYS A 368 -20.88 22.79 -8.33
CA LYS A 368 -21.68 23.97 -7.96
C LYS A 368 -21.03 25.30 -8.34
N MET A 369 -19.70 25.36 -8.38
CA MET A 369 -18.96 26.53 -8.81
C MET A 369 -18.79 26.61 -10.34
N GLY A 370 -19.30 25.63 -11.09
CA GLY A 370 -19.18 25.55 -12.55
C GLY A 370 -17.78 25.14 -13.05
N TRP A 371 -16.99 24.47 -12.21
CA TRP A 371 -15.61 24.05 -12.52
C TRP A 371 -15.52 22.59 -13.01
N ALA A 372 -16.55 21.80 -12.77
CA ALA A 372 -16.59 20.35 -13.04
C ALA A 372 -17.94 19.92 -13.59
#